data_AF-A0A517MDD5-F1
#
_entry.id   AF-A0A517MDD5-F1
#
_cell.length_a   1.000
_cell.length_b   1.000
_cell.length_c   1.000
_cell.angle_alpha   90.00
_cell.angle_beta   90.00
_cell.angle_gamma   90.00
#
_symmetry.space_group_name_H-M   'P 1'
#
loop_
_entity.id
_entity.type
_entity.pdbx_description
1 polymer ?
#
loop_
_entity_poly.entity_id
_entity_poly.type
_entity_poly.pdbx_seq_one_letter_code
_entity_poly.pdbx_strand_id
1 'polypeptide(L)'
;MPSLIKDHDEVPLVVHSKVTGPVENLSFLEKSLLFAELSMVSYNDEAEATRAAIAIGFPDVTLFDNDGSQAFRFRNDNDCIIACRGTEPNEWNDIQADVDATAVLAETVGKVHRGFKKEVDDLWPELETALTDNDLPLWFCGHSLGGAMATISAGRCFLSHIACNPSALFTYGSPRVGDNAYVNYVELDHYRWVNNNDIVTRVPPAWLGYRHAGQEVYLNRNGIIRKLTGMRRFMDRARGFARGLRRWKIDHFSDHSIHNYIDAILPAAQEDASDRRHGEAATKADELAMPAPEPKGEPTDSEEAVR
;
A
#
# COMPACT_ATOMS: atom_id res chain seq x y z
N MET A 1 14.60 -17.95 10.97
CA MET A 1 15.05 -17.00 12.01
C MET A 1 15.09 -15.63 11.35
N PRO A 2 14.64 -14.56 12.02
CA PRO A 2 14.67 -13.21 11.44
C PRO A 2 16.12 -12.78 11.15
N SER A 3 16.30 -12.01 10.09
CA SER A 3 17.57 -11.36 9.79
C SER A 3 17.60 -10.01 10.52
N LEU A 4 18.67 -9.74 11.27
CA LEU A 4 18.89 -8.52 12.03
C LEU A 4 19.95 -7.67 11.32
N ILE A 5 19.62 -6.43 10.98
CA ILE A 5 20.56 -5.48 10.34
C ILE A 5 20.73 -4.30 11.28
N LYS A 6 21.98 -3.83 11.49
CA LYS A 6 22.30 -2.76 12.45
C LYS A 6 23.50 -1.90 12.04
N ASP A 7 23.36 -0.59 12.28
CA ASP A 7 24.43 0.29 12.79
C ASP A 7 24.31 0.42 14.32
N HIS A 8 25.38 0.87 15.01
CA HIS A 8 25.55 0.70 16.47
C HIS A 8 24.53 1.48 17.34
N ASP A 9 23.81 2.45 16.78
CA ASP A 9 22.92 3.38 17.51
C ASP A 9 21.44 3.36 17.06
N GLU A 10 21.03 2.45 16.16
CA GLU A 10 19.67 2.42 15.59
C GLU A 10 18.79 1.25 16.04
N VAL A 11 17.46 1.45 15.94
CA VAL A 11 16.46 0.39 16.15
C VAL A 11 16.66 -0.66 15.05
N PRO A 12 16.88 -1.94 15.38
CA PRO A 12 17.18 -2.93 14.36
C PRO A 12 16.04 -3.13 13.37
N LEU A 13 16.38 -3.09 12.07
CA LEU A 13 15.50 -3.54 11.01
C LEU A 13 15.35 -5.07 11.07
N VAL A 14 14.12 -5.53 11.29
CA VAL A 14 13.77 -6.95 11.41
C VAL A 14 12.91 -7.36 10.22
N VAL A 15 13.39 -8.33 9.45
CA VAL A 15 12.67 -8.92 8.32
C VAL A 15 12.45 -10.42 8.54
N HIS A 16 11.27 -10.90 8.18
CA HIS A 16 10.80 -12.27 8.37
C HIS A 16 10.60 -13.02 7.05
N SER A 17 10.30 -12.30 5.97
CA SER A 17 10.08 -12.90 4.65
C SER A 17 11.38 -13.50 4.10
N LYS A 18 11.22 -14.60 3.37
CA LYS A 18 12.29 -15.24 2.62
C LYS A 18 11.76 -15.77 1.30
N VAL A 19 12.21 -15.17 0.21
CA VAL A 19 11.81 -15.48 -1.17
C VAL A 19 12.93 -16.26 -1.83
N THR A 20 12.62 -17.51 -2.24
CA THR A 20 13.59 -18.40 -2.90
C THR A 20 13.15 -18.81 -4.31
N GLY A 21 12.06 -18.22 -4.81
CA GLY A 21 11.48 -18.49 -6.13
C GLY A 21 10.45 -17.40 -6.46
N PRO A 22 9.59 -17.62 -7.47
CA PRO A 22 8.60 -16.63 -7.90
C PRO A 22 7.67 -16.19 -6.77
N VAL A 23 7.45 -14.87 -6.62
CA VAL A 23 6.54 -14.27 -5.64
C VAL A 23 5.11 -14.76 -5.85
N GLU A 24 4.71 -15.07 -7.09
CA GLU A 24 3.39 -15.62 -7.40
C GLU A 24 3.08 -16.91 -6.62
N ASN A 25 4.10 -17.70 -6.27
CA ASN A 25 3.93 -18.96 -5.52
C ASN A 25 3.68 -18.76 -4.02
N LEU A 26 3.89 -17.56 -3.50
CA LEU A 26 3.60 -17.23 -2.11
C LEU A 26 2.07 -17.16 -1.89
N SER A 27 1.63 -17.56 -0.69
CA SER A 27 0.23 -17.36 -0.29
C SER A 27 -0.11 -15.87 -0.21
N PHE A 28 -1.39 -15.54 -0.18
CA PHE A 28 -1.83 -14.14 -0.07
C PHE A 28 -1.25 -13.44 1.17
N LEU A 29 -1.18 -14.13 2.31
CA LEU A 29 -0.64 -13.59 3.56
C LEU A 29 0.89 -13.50 3.53
N GLU A 30 1.57 -14.45 2.88
CA GLU A 30 3.02 -14.37 2.65
C GLU A 30 3.38 -13.19 1.73
N LYS A 31 2.63 -12.98 0.63
CA LYS A 31 2.75 -11.79 -0.23
C LYS A 31 2.52 -10.52 0.58
N SER A 32 1.46 -10.48 1.37
CA SER A 32 1.13 -9.31 2.20
C SER A 32 2.21 -9.00 3.24
N LEU A 33 2.82 -10.02 3.85
CA LEU A 33 3.95 -9.81 4.76
C LEU A 33 5.17 -9.26 4.00
N LEU A 34 5.53 -9.88 2.87
CA LEU A 34 6.65 -9.46 2.03
C LEU A 34 6.54 -8.00 1.61
N PHE A 35 5.39 -7.60 1.07
CA PHE A 35 5.20 -6.24 0.58
C PHE A 35 5.09 -5.22 1.72
N ALA A 36 4.61 -5.61 2.91
CA ALA A 36 4.65 -4.76 4.10
C ALA A 36 6.09 -4.52 4.56
N GLU A 37 6.92 -5.57 4.57
CA GLU A 37 8.34 -5.48 4.91
C GLU A 37 9.12 -4.65 3.90
N LEU A 38 8.91 -4.84 2.59
CA LEU A 38 9.57 -4.01 1.57
C LEU A 38 9.12 -2.54 1.63
N SER A 39 7.85 -2.28 1.99
CA SER A 39 7.36 -0.91 2.25
C SER A 39 7.96 -0.29 3.51
N MET A 40 8.35 -1.09 4.50
CA MET A 40 9.11 -0.64 5.66
C MET A 40 10.59 -0.40 5.29
N VAL A 41 11.17 -1.32 4.52
CA VAL A 41 12.57 -1.26 4.05
C VAL A 41 12.82 0.01 3.24
N SER A 42 11.85 0.45 2.43
CA SER A 42 11.99 1.66 1.60
C SER A 42 12.20 2.97 2.36
N TYR A 43 12.01 2.99 3.69
CA TYR A 43 12.28 4.17 4.53
C TYR A 43 13.74 4.29 5.00
N ASN A 44 14.55 3.24 4.82
CA ASN A 44 15.95 3.23 5.26
C ASN A 44 16.86 3.77 4.15
N ASP A 45 18.12 4.07 4.51
CA ASP A 45 19.13 4.40 3.51
C ASP A 45 19.40 3.23 2.56
N GLU A 46 19.99 3.53 1.40
CA GLU A 46 20.23 2.54 0.35
C GLU A 46 21.08 1.35 0.83
N ALA A 47 22.05 1.57 1.71
CA ALA A 47 22.93 0.50 2.18
C ALA A 47 22.20 -0.44 3.14
N GLU A 48 21.39 0.08 4.05
CA GLU A 48 20.56 -0.75 4.92
C GLU A 48 19.44 -1.45 4.14
N ALA A 49 18.75 -0.74 3.26
CA ALA A 49 17.72 -1.29 2.41
C ALA A 49 18.25 -2.43 1.55
N THR A 50 19.45 -2.28 0.99
CA THR A 50 20.13 -3.33 0.21
C THR A 50 20.42 -4.56 1.04
N ARG A 51 20.95 -4.41 2.28
CA ARG A 51 21.18 -5.57 3.17
C ARG A 51 19.89 -6.31 3.49
N ALA A 52 18.80 -5.58 3.70
CA ALA A 52 17.48 -6.15 4.01
C ALA A 52 16.88 -6.88 2.81
N ALA A 53 16.92 -6.26 1.63
CA ALA A 53 16.46 -6.85 0.40
C ALA A 53 17.23 -8.14 0.06
N ILE A 54 18.57 -8.14 0.20
CA ILE A 54 19.40 -9.34 0.04
C ILE A 54 18.97 -10.45 1.01
N ALA A 55 18.72 -10.11 2.27
CA ALA A 55 18.29 -11.07 3.29
C ALA A 55 16.91 -11.66 2.99
N ILE A 56 16.01 -10.87 2.40
CA ILE A 56 14.68 -11.30 1.95
C ILE A 56 14.78 -12.17 0.69
N GLY A 57 15.70 -11.88 -0.24
CA GLY A 57 15.87 -12.62 -1.50
C GLY A 57 15.84 -11.77 -2.77
N PHE A 58 16.11 -10.48 -2.66
CA PHE A 58 16.18 -9.50 -3.76
C PHE A 58 17.58 -8.87 -3.80
N PRO A 59 18.55 -9.47 -4.51
CA PRO A 59 19.92 -9.00 -4.52
C PRO A 59 20.20 -7.78 -5.41
N ASP A 60 19.34 -7.50 -6.40
CA ASP A 60 19.44 -6.32 -7.25
C ASP A 60 18.54 -5.22 -6.67
N VAL A 61 19.17 -4.15 -6.18
CA VAL A 61 18.50 -3.03 -5.54
C VAL A 61 18.90 -1.74 -6.25
N THR A 62 17.91 -0.88 -6.50
CA THR A 62 18.14 0.45 -7.07
C THR A 62 17.25 1.44 -6.36
N LEU A 63 17.84 2.53 -5.86
CA LEU A 63 17.10 3.68 -5.36
C LEU A 63 16.87 4.68 -6.50
N PHE A 64 15.64 5.13 -6.65
CA PHE A 64 15.27 6.31 -7.42
C PHE A 64 14.96 7.45 -6.45
N ASP A 65 15.60 8.59 -6.63
CA ASP A 65 15.44 9.78 -5.78
C ASP A 65 15.47 11.03 -6.64
N ASN A 66 14.34 11.74 -6.71
CA ASN A 66 14.23 12.99 -7.43
C ASN A 66 13.29 13.95 -6.69
N ASP A 67 13.74 15.19 -6.43
CA ASP A 67 13.00 16.25 -5.71
C ASP A 67 12.38 15.80 -4.36
N GLY A 68 12.97 14.81 -3.69
CA GLY A 68 12.46 14.25 -2.43
C GLY A 68 11.45 13.11 -2.60
N SER A 69 11.00 12.86 -3.83
CA SER A 69 10.22 11.67 -4.17
C SER A 69 11.16 10.47 -4.27
N GLN A 70 10.86 9.40 -3.55
CA GLN A 70 11.73 8.22 -3.48
C GLN A 70 11.00 6.90 -3.73
N ALA A 71 11.64 5.99 -4.46
CA ALA A 71 11.19 4.61 -4.62
C ALA A 71 12.38 3.67 -4.76
N PHE A 72 12.23 2.44 -4.27
CA PHE A 72 13.19 1.37 -4.51
C PHE A 72 12.66 0.40 -5.55
N ARG A 73 13.54 -0.07 -6.43
CA ARG A 73 13.37 -1.33 -7.14
C ARG A 73 14.09 -2.42 -6.38
N PHE A 74 13.37 -3.48 -6.03
CA PHE A 74 13.91 -4.74 -5.53
C PHE A 74 13.70 -5.81 -6.59
N ARG A 75 14.77 -6.46 -7.03
CA ARG A 75 14.73 -7.44 -8.11
C ARG A 75 15.52 -8.71 -7.77
N ASN A 76 15.01 -9.83 -8.23
CA ASN A 76 15.71 -11.12 -8.31
C ASN A 76 15.49 -11.73 -9.71
N ASP A 77 15.88 -12.99 -9.90
CA ASP A 77 15.75 -13.66 -11.20
C ASP A 77 14.29 -13.94 -11.62
N ASN A 78 13.32 -13.80 -10.72
CA ASN A 78 11.92 -14.16 -10.95
C ASN A 78 10.96 -12.96 -10.92
N ASP A 79 11.28 -11.89 -10.19
CA ASP A 79 10.34 -10.81 -9.89
C ASP A 79 11.03 -9.45 -9.80
N CYS A 80 10.28 -8.41 -10.18
CA CYS A 80 10.62 -7.01 -10.02
C CYS A 80 9.57 -6.33 -9.13
N ILE A 81 10.00 -5.62 -8.08
CA ILE A 81 9.12 -4.95 -7.13
C ILE A 81 9.49 -3.48 -7.05
N ILE A 82 8.52 -2.60 -7.24
CA ILE A 82 8.64 -1.17 -6.96
C ILE A 82 8.00 -0.85 -5.62
N ALA A 83 8.82 -0.41 -4.65
CA ALA A 83 8.39 0.03 -3.34
C ALA A 83 8.53 1.56 -3.23
N CYS A 84 7.40 2.27 -3.26
CA CYS A 84 7.40 3.73 -3.10
C CYS A 84 7.52 4.11 -1.62
N ARG A 85 8.49 4.97 -1.30
CA ARG A 85 8.67 5.51 0.05
C ARG A 85 7.63 6.60 0.30
N GLY A 86 7.00 6.59 1.47
CA GLY A 86 6.17 7.71 1.91
C GLY A 86 6.96 8.75 2.72
N THR A 87 6.32 9.85 3.07
CA THR A 87 6.89 10.81 4.02
C THR A 87 6.82 10.32 5.46
N GLU A 88 7.62 10.92 6.33
CA GLU A 88 7.61 10.58 7.75
C GLU A 88 6.35 11.11 8.45
N PRO A 89 5.89 10.48 9.56
CA PRO A 89 4.68 10.90 10.27
C PRO A 89 4.64 12.37 10.68
N ASN A 90 5.80 12.98 10.93
CA ASN A 90 5.91 14.38 11.31
C ASN A 90 5.60 15.32 10.14
N GLU A 91 5.95 14.92 8.92
CA GLU A 91 5.73 15.64 7.66
C GLU A 91 4.31 15.39 7.11
N TRP A 92 3.64 14.33 7.58
CA TRP A 92 2.26 14.05 7.18
C TRP A 92 1.28 15.15 7.63
N ASN A 93 1.53 15.81 8.75
CA ASN A 93 0.69 16.94 9.17
C ASN A 93 0.73 18.08 8.15
N ASP A 94 1.88 18.32 7.54
CA ASP A 94 2.05 19.31 6.49
C ASP A 94 1.30 18.89 5.22
N ILE A 95 1.40 17.60 4.84
CA ILE A 95 0.60 17.05 3.74
C ILE A 95 -0.89 17.20 4.00
N GLN A 96 -1.38 16.90 5.20
CA GLN A 96 -2.81 17.02 5.53
C GLN A 96 -3.29 18.48 5.43
N ALA A 97 -2.47 19.44 5.87
CA ALA A 97 -2.78 20.86 5.73
C ALA A 97 -2.81 21.30 4.26
N ASP A 98 -1.90 20.81 3.42
CA ASP A 98 -1.86 21.09 1.99
C ASP A 98 -2.98 20.39 1.20
N VAL A 99 -3.38 19.19 1.63
CA VAL A 99 -4.53 18.43 1.11
C VAL A 99 -5.83 19.23 1.27
N ASP A 100 -6.02 19.89 2.42
CA ASP A 100 -7.17 20.76 2.66
C ASP A 100 -7.19 21.97 1.70
N ALA A 101 -6.04 22.35 1.12
CA ALA A 101 -5.88 23.54 0.28
C ALA A 101 -5.82 23.27 -1.25
N THR A 102 -5.57 22.04 -1.72
CA THR A 102 -5.13 21.80 -3.12
C THR A 102 -5.90 20.69 -3.88
N ALA A 103 -7.22 20.80 -4.00
CA ALA A 103 -8.00 19.97 -4.93
C ALA A 103 -7.93 20.54 -6.38
N VAL A 104 -6.87 20.25 -7.13
CA VAL A 104 -6.72 20.64 -8.55
C VAL A 104 -6.77 19.40 -9.45
N LEU A 105 -7.42 19.54 -10.63
CA LEU A 105 -7.51 18.49 -11.66
C LEU A 105 -6.13 18.01 -12.10
N ALA A 106 -5.94 16.70 -12.07
CA ALA A 106 -4.91 16.00 -12.82
C ALA A 106 -5.52 15.43 -14.10
N GLU A 107 -4.86 15.65 -15.25
CA GLU A 107 -5.24 15.05 -16.52
C GLU A 107 -4.85 13.56 -16.55
N THR A 108 -5.80 12.72 -16.17
CA THR A 108 -5.87 11.27 -16.47
C THR A 108 -7.34 10.94 -16.78
N VAL A 109 -7.70 9.67 -16.99
CA VAL A 109 -9.11 9.31 -16.84
C VAL A 109 -9.49 9.49 -15.37
N GLY A 110 -10.27 10.53 -15.07
CA GLY A 110 -10.56 10.97 -13.70
C GLY A 110 -9.47 11.84 -13.07
N LYS A 111 -9.70 12.26 -11.83
CA LYS A 111 -8.83 13.17 -11.06
C LYS A 111 -8.07 12.42 -9.97
N VAL A 112 -6.77 12.71 -9.82
CA VAL A 112 -5.93 12.28 -8.70
C VAL A 112 -5.47 13.46 -7.86
N HIS A 113 -5.09 13.20 -6.61
CA HIS A 113 -4.53 14.20 -5.71
C HIS A 113 -3.25 14.82 -6.30
N ARG A 114 -3.17 16.16 -6.35
CA ARG A 114 -2.08 16.90 -7.02
C ARG A 114 -0.71 16.57 -6.42
N GLY A 115 -0.61 16.56 -5.08
CA GLY A 115 0.66 16.26 -4.40
C GLY A 115 1.17 14.88 -4.79
N PHE A 116 0.31 13.85 -4.70
CA PHE A 116 0.71 12.47 -5.00
C PHE A 116 1.10 12.30 -6.47
N LYS A 117 0.38 12.98 -7.38
CA LYS A 117 0.74 12.98 -8.79
C LYS A 117 2.09 13.63 -9.02
N LYS A 118 2.38 14.77 -8.39
CA LYS A 118 3.66 15.47 -8.54
C LYS A 118 4.81 14.53 -8.17
N GLU A 119 4.74 13.89 -7.00
CA GLU A 119 5.78 12.95 -6.56
C GLU A 119 6.02 11.82 -7.58
N VAL A 120 4.94 11.31 -8.18
CA VAL A 120 5.07 10.28 -9.23
C VAL A 120 5.58 10.86 -10.54
N ASP A 121 5.18 12.07 -10.93
CA ASP A 121 5.70 12.73 -12.13
C ASP A 121 7.21 12.95 -12.06
N ASP A 122 7.73 13.29 -10.87
CA ASP A 122 9.15 13.51 -10.63
C ASP A 122 9.94 12.19 -10.73
N LEU A 123 9.38 11.06 -10.25
CA LEU A 123 10.01 9.73 -10.35
C LEU A 123 9.78 9.01 -11.69
N TRP A 124 8.69 9.32 -12.40
CA TRP A 124 8.21 8.50 -13.51
C TRP A 124 9.23 8.30 -14.65
N PRO A 125 10.00 9.31 -15.09
CA PRO A 125 10.94 9.12 -16.20
C PRO A 125 11.99 8.03 -15.92
N GLU A 126 12.47 7.95 -14.68
CA GLU A 126 13.45 6.94 -14.27
C GLU A 126 12.80 5.56 -14.12
N LEU A 127 11.60 5.51 -13.51
CA LEU A 127 10.83 4.28 -13.40
C LEU A 127 10.45 3.72 -14.77
N GLU A 128 9.96 4.56 -15.68
CA GLU A 128 9.59 4.17 -17.05
C GLU A 128 10.78 3.59 -17.80
N THR A 129 11.96 4.21 -17.68
CA THR A 129 13.20 3.68 -18.25
C THR A 129 13.54 2.31 -17.66
N ALA A 130 13.49 2.17 -16.34
CA ALA A 130 13.81 0.91 -15.66
C ALA A 130 12.79 -0.21 -15.95
N LEU A 131 11.53 0.14 -16.19
CA LEU A 131 10.44 -0.80 -16.45
C LEU A 131 10.30 -1.16 -17.93
N THR A 132 10.78 -0.32 -18.85
CA THR A 132 10.75 -0.60 -20.30
C THR A 132 11.51 -1.89 -20.64
N ASP A 133 12.63 -2.14 -19.96
CA ASP A 133 13.47 -3.33 -20.16
C ASP A 133 13.14 -4.49 -19.20
N ASN A 134 12.07 -4.38 -18.40
CA ASN A 134 11.69 -5.41 -17.45
C ASN A 134 10.78 -6.47 -18.08
N ASP A 135 11.24 -7.72 -18.12
CA ASP A 135 10.51 -8.90 -18.60
C ASP A 135 9.97 -9.79 -17.46
N LEU A 136 10.26 -9.42 -16.21
CA LEU A 136 9.81 -10.15 -15.03
C LEU A 136 8.40 -9.71 -14.57
N PRO A 137 7.63 -10.59 -13.91
CA PRO A 137 6.47 -10.20 -13.11
C PRO A 137 6.75 -8.96 -12.26
N LEU A 138 5.91 -7.94 -12.43
CA LEU A 138 6.05 -6.65 -11.77
C LEU A 138 5.04 -6.50 -10.64
N TRP A 139 5.50 -5.99 -9.50
CA TRP A 139 4.69 -5.77 -8.32
C TRP A 139 4.89 -4.35 -7.81
N PHE A 140 3.85 -3.76 -7.24
CA PHE A 140 3.96 -2.46 -6.59
C PHE A 140 3.60 -2.57 -5.11
N CYS A 141 4.31 -1.83 -4.27
CA CYS A 141 3.93 -1.67 -2.88
C CYS A 141 4.29 -0.29 -2.32
N GLY A 142 3.66 0.05 -1.20
CA GLY A 142 3.98 1.27 -0.49
C GLY A 142 3.15 1.45 0.77
N HIS A 143 3.71 2.21 1.70
CA HIS A 143 3.07 2.57 2.96
C HIS A 143 2.78 4.07 3.01
N SER A 144 1.68 4.49 3.64
CA SER A 144 1.31 5.90 3.79
C SER A 144 1.20 6.62 2.44
N LEU A 145 1.84 7.79 2.28
CA LEU A 145 2.02 8.49 1.01
C LEU A 145 2.58 7.56 -0.09
N GLY A 146 3.53 6.71 0.25
CA GLY A 146 4.11 5.73 -0.68
C GLY A 146 3.07 4.76 -1.23
N GLY A 147 2.02 4.45 -0.46
CA GLY A 147 0.88 3.67 -0.96
C GLY A 147 0.07 4.41 -2.02
N ALA A 148 -0.05 5.73 -1.92
CA ALA A 148 -0.69 6.56 -2.94
C ALA A 148 0.17 6.66 -4.21
N MET A 149 1.47 6.88 -4.04
CA MET A 149 2.44 6.89 -5.15
C MET A 149 2.43 5.56 -5.89
N ALA A 150 2.51 4.44 -5.17
CA ALA A 150 2.45 3.09 -5.75
C ALA A 150 1.16 2.84 -6.53
N THR A 151 0.02 3.37 -6.05
CA THR A 151 -1.26 3.30 -6.78
C THR A 151 -1.20 4.05 -8.09
N ILE A 152 -0.67 5.28 -8.09
CA ILE A 152 -0.56 6.09 -9.30
C ILE A 152 0.46 5.50 -10.28
N SER A 153 1.62 5.04 -9.80
CA SER A 153 2.66 4.41 -10.60
C SER A 153 2.18 3.10 -11.24
N ALA A 154 1.50 2.24 -10.49
CA ALA A 154 0.93 1.00 -11.03
C ALA A 154 -0.13 1.29 -12.09
N GLY A 155 -1.05 2.23 -11.82
CA GLY A 155 -2.06 2.64 -12.79
C GLY A 155 -1.45 3.25 -14.07
N ARG A 156 -0.43 4.10 -13.93
CA ARG A 156 0.27 4.68 -15.08
C ARG A 156 1.03 3.62 -15.88
N CYS A 157 1.66 2.65 -15.21
CA CYS A 157 2.34 1.51 -15.83
C CYS A 157 1.34 0.69 -16.67
N PHE A 158 0.21 0.31 -16.08
CA PHE A 158 -0.85 -0.45 -16.75
C PHE A 158 -1.42 0.26 -17.99
N LEU A 159 -1.48 1.59 -17.97
CA LEU A 159 -2.00 2.39 -19.08
C LEU A 159 -0.94 2.79 -20.11
N SER A 160 0.33 2.59 -19.79
CA SER A 160 1.45 2.94 -20.66
C SER A 160 1.62 1.91 -21.79
N HIS A 161 2.50 2.22 -22.74
CA HIS A 161 2.91 1.28 -23.78
C HIS A 161 4.03 0.33 -23.33
N ILE A 162 4.39 0.34 -22.04
CA ILE A 162 5.37 -0.58 -21.47
C ILE A 162 4.79 -2.00 -21.49
N ALA A 163 5.56 -2.97 -21.99
CA ALA A 163 5.09 -4.35 -22.11
C ALA A 163 4.87 -5.03 -20.74
N CYS A 164 5.54 -4.54 -19.71
CA CYS A 164 5.44 -5.03 -18.36
C CYS A 164 4.21 -4.47 -17.64
N ASN A 165 3.20 -5.33 -17.44
CA ASN A 165 2.02 -4.98 -16.67
C ASN A 165 2.18 -5.34 -15.19
N PRO A 166 1.66 -4.52 -14.25
CA PRO A 166 1.63 -4.88 -12.84
C PRO A 166 0.79 -6.14 -12.60
N SER A 167 1.36 -7.11 -11.88
CA SER A 167 0.68 -8.34 -11.46
C SER A 167 -0.28 -8.06 -10.31
N ALA A 168 0.17 -7.31 -9.30
CA ALA A 168 -0.68 -6.81 -8.21
C ALA A 168 -0.04 -5.61 -7.49
N LEU A 169 -0.85 -4.93 -6.69
CA LEU A 169 -0.49 -3.78 -5.89
C LEU A 169 -0.86 -4.01 -4.42
N PHE A 170 0.09 -3.80 -3.50
CA PHE A 170 -0.11 -3.96 -2.07
C PHE A 170 0.17 -2.66 -1.33
N THR A 171 -0.83 -2.10 -0.67
CA THR A 171 -0.69 -0.80 0.01
C THR A 171 -1.08 -0.88 1.48
N TYR A 172 -0.37 -0.16 2.34
CA TYR A 172 -0.54 -0.18 3.79
C TYR A 172 -0.78 1.23 4.31
N GLY A 173 -1.90 1.45 4.99
CA GLY A 173 -2.21 2.80 5.51
C GLY A 173 -2.38 3.86 4.42
N SER A 174 -2.67 3.46 3.17
CA SER A 174 -2.73 4.38 2.03
C SER A 174 -3.92 5.35 2.11
N PRO A 175 -3.73 6.65 1.81
CA PRO A 175 -4.82 7.62 1.68
C PRO A 175 -5.67 7.35 0.42
N ARG A 176 -6.77 8.10 0.28
CA ARG A 176 -7.54 8.10 -0.97
C ARG A 176 -6.76 8.81 -2.06
N VAL A 177 -6.68 8.21 -3.24
CA VAL A 177 -5.76 8.66 -4.31
C VAL A 177 -6.46 9.55 -5.33
N GLY A 178 -7.70 9.23 -5.70
CA GLY A 178 -8.41 9.92 -6.77
C GLY A 178 -9.93 9.83 -6.66
N ASP A 179 -10.62 10.34 -7.67
CA ASP A 179 -12.08 10.30 -7.78
C ASP A 179 -12.60 8.94 -8.28
N ASN A 180 -13.92 8.84 -8.42
CA ASN A 180 -14.57 7.61 -8.86
C ASN A 180 -14.19 7.21 -10.30
N ALA A 181 -13.90 8.17 -11.18
CA ALA A 181 -13.49 7.85 -12.53
C ALA A 181 -12.09 7.24 -12.52
N TYR A 182 -11.17 7.80 -11.75
CA TYR A 182 -9.81 7.31 -11.64
C TYR A 182 -9.72 5.91 -11.04
N VAL A 183 -10.35 5.68 -9.88
CA VAL A 183 -10.21 4.39 -9.16
C VAL A 183 -10.88 3.21 -9.86
N ASN A 184 -11.82 3.46 -10.76
CA ASN A 184 -12.51 2.42 -11.54
C ASN A 184 -11.94 2.25 -12.95
N TYR A 185 -11.05 3.12 -13.40
CA TYR A 185 -10.53 3.06 -14.76
C TYR A 185 -9.47 1.96 -14.93
N VAL A 186 -8.73 1.65 -13.87
CA VAL A 186 -7.66 0.65 -13.91
C VAL A 186 -8.06 -0.56 -13.06
N GLU A 187 -8.37 -1.67 -13.73
CA GLU A 187 -8.63 -2.95 -13.08
C GLU A 187 -7.31 -3.65 -12.73
N LEU A 188 -6.73 -3.27 -11.59
CA LEU A 188 -5.58 -3.94 -10.99
C LEU A 188 -5.99 -4.71 -9.74
N ASP A 189 -5.35 -5.85 -9.52
CA ASP A 189 -5.42 -6.57 -8.25
C ASP A 189 -4.73 -5.75 -7.16
N HIS A 190 -5.50 -4.85 -6.56
CA HIS A 190 -5.04 -3.92 -5.54
C HIS A 190 -5.57 -4.34 -4.17
N TYR A 191 -4.66 -4.74 -3.28
CA TYR A 191 -4.98 -5.10 -1.90
C TYR A 191 -4.55 -3.97 -0.95
N ARG A 192 -5.54 -3.35 -0.30
CA ARG A 192 -5.35 -2.19 0.56
C ARG A 192 -5.56 -2.56 2.02
N TRP A 193 -4.47 -2.60 2.76
CA TRP A 193 -4.46 -2.89 4.19
C TRP A 193 -4.80 -1.66 5.01
N VAL A 194 -5.75 -1.80 5.94
CA VAL A 194 -6.24 -0.72 6.82
C VAL A 194 -6.21 -1.16 8.26
N ASN A 195 -5.52 -0.40 9.10
CA ASN A 195 -5.45 -0.67 10.53
C ASN A 195 -6.40 0.22 11.35
N ASN A 196 -7.47 -0.37 11.88
CA ASN A 196 -8.35 0.21 12.90
C ASN A 196 -8.65 1.72 12.75
N ASN A 197 -7.98 2.58 13.55
CA ASN A 197 -8.22 4.02 13.61
C ASN A 197 -7.20 4.86 12.84
N ASP A 198 -6.36 4.23 12.03
CA ASP A 198 -5.46 4.89 11.08
C ASP A 198 -6.23 6.02 10.36
N ILE A 199 -5.74 7.24 10.54
CA ILE A 199 -6.36 8.46 10.00
C ILE A 199 -5.99 8.70 8.54
N VAL A 200 -4.83 8.24 8.11
CA VAL A 200 -4.32 8.43 6.75
C VAL A 200 -5.24 7.75 5.76
N THR A 201 -5.73 6.55 6.08
CA THR A 201 -6.73 5.83 5.26
C THR A 201 -8.09 6.54 5.14
N ARG A 202 -8.27 7.69 5.78
CA ARG A 202 -9.53 8.45 5.79
C ARG A 202 -9.39 9.84 5.19
N VAL A 203 -8.21 10.19 4.70
CA VAL A 203 -7.96 11.44 3.97
C VAL A 203 -7.52 11.13 2.53
N PRO A 204 -7.77 12.04 1.57
CA PRO A 204 -8.71 13.16 1.68
C PRO A 204 -10.15 12.69 1.96
N PRO A 205 -11.00 13.49 2.61
CA PRO A 205 -12.37 13.09 2.94
C PRO A 205 -13.21 12.69 1.72
N ALA A 206 -14.03 11.64 1.86
CA ALA A 206 -14.84 11.13 0.75
C ALA A 206 -15.89 12.13 0.22
N TRP A 207 -16.33 13.09 1.04
CA TRP A 207 -17.29 14.13 0.63
C TRP A 207 -16.67 15.16 -0.35
N LEU A 208 -15.34 15.20 -0.47
CA LEU A 208 -14.63 15.95 -1.52
C LEU A 208 -14.52 15.17 -2.85
N GLY A 209 -15.21 14.04 -2.98
CA GLY A 209 -15.21 13.23 -4.22
C GLY A 209 -14.14 12.14 -4.27
N TYR A 210 -13.18 12.13 -3.35
CA TYR A 210 -12.14 11.11 -3.27
C TYR A 210 -12.68 9.72 -2.92
N ARG A 211 -12.10 8.69 -3.52
CA ARG A 211 -12.44 7.28 -3.35
C ARG A 211 -11.19 6.44 -3.12
N HIS A 212 -11.41 5.27 -2.55
CA HIS A 212 -10.37 4.25 -2.44
C HIS A 212 -10.43 3.34 -3.66
N ALA A 213 -9.26 2.97 -4.18
CA ALA A 213 -9.11 1.87 -5.13
C ALA A 213 -8.90 0.55 -4.38
N GLY A 214 -9.07 -0.56 -5.10
CA GLY A 214 -8.75 -1.90 -4.62
C GLY A 214 -9.70 -2.47 -3.57
N GLN A 215 -9.35 -3.69 -3.14
CA GLN A 215 -10.04 -4.49 -2.15
C GLN A 215 -9.47 -4.21 -0.75
N GLU A 216 -10.33 -3.95 0.22
CA GLU A 216 -9.89 -3.58 1.57
C GLU A 216 -9.63 -4.81 2.44
N VAL A 217 -8.44 -4.92 3.03
CA VAL A 217 -8.12 -5.89 4.08
C VAL A 217 -8.03 -5.16 5.41
N TYR A 218 -9.00 -5.41 6.29
CA TYR A 218 -9.14 -4.65 7.54
C TYR A 218 -8.57 -5.39 8.76
N LEU A 219 -7.65 -4.72 9.46
CA LEU A 219 -7.15 -5.12 10.78
C LEU A 219 -8.00 -4.44 11.85
N ASN A 220 -8.60 -5.22 12.73
CA ASN A 220 -9.36 -4.67 13.86
C ASN A 220 -8.45 -4.12 14.95
N ARG A 221 -9.03 -3.50 15.99
CA ARG A 221 -8.29 -2.92 17.13
C ARG A 221 -7.33 -3.86 17.88
N ASN A 222 -7.39 -5.17 17.63
CA ASN A 222 -6.54 -6.19 18.24
C ASN A 222 -5.48 -6.73 17.25
N GLY A 223 -5.34 -6.15 16.05
CA GLY A 223 -4.44 -6.65 15.02
C GLY A 223 -4.94 -7.92 14.33
N ILE A 224 -6.24 -8.22 14.39
CA ILE A 224 -6.81 -9.42 13.78
C ILE A 224 -7.53 -9.04 12.48
N ILE A 225 -7.22 -9.76 11.40
CA ILE A 225 -7.86 -9.60 10.09
C ILE A 225 -9.35 -9.95 10.19
N ARG A 226 -10.24 -9.01 9.84
CA ARG A 226 -11.69 -9.20 9.90
C ARG A 226 -12.42 -8.41 8.81
N LYS A 227 -13.40 -9.05 8.18
CA LYS A 227 -14.41 -8.39 7.35
C LYS A 227 -15.44 -7.64 8.21
N LEU A 228 -15.18 -6.36 8.51
CA LEU A 228 -16.09 -5.52 9.29
C LEU A 228 -16.67 -4.38 8.45
N THR A 229 -17.99 -4.24 8.48
CA THR A 229 -18.73 -3.14 7.84
C THR A 229 -19.73 -2.49 8.79
N GLY A 230 -20.24 -1.30 8.41
CA GLY A 230 -21.31 -0.60 9.11
C GLY A 230 -21.10 -0.43 10.61
N MET A 231 -22.11 -0.80 11.40
CA MET A 231 -22.12 -0.64 12.86
C MET A 231 -21.01 -1.44 13.55
N ARG A 232 -20.64 -2.63 13.04
CA ARG A 232 -19.56 -3.44 13.63
C ARG A 232 -18.21 -2.74 13.54
N ARG A 233 -17.94 -2.10 12.38
CA ARG A 233 -16.73 -1.30 12.19
C ARG A 233 -16.74 -0.05 13.05
N PHE A 234 -17.87 0.64 13.15
CA PHE A 234 -18.02 1.79 14.04
C PHE A 234 -17.72 1.43 15.51
N MET A 235 -18.30 0.34 16.01
CA MET A 235 -18.05 -0.13 17.37
C MET A 235 -16.60 -0.55 17.61
N ASP A 236 -15.97 -1.21 16.64
CA ASP A 236 -14.56 -1.61 16.75
C ASP A 236 -13.66 -0.39 16.93
N ARG A 237 -13.88 0.63 16.10
CA ARG A 237 -13.15 1.89 16.14
C ARG A 237 -13.38 2.69 17.42
N ALA A 238 -14.63 2.79 17.88
CA ALA A 238 -14.96 3.45 19.15
C ALA A 238 -14.26 2.76 20.34
N ARG A 239 -14.22 1.42 20.35
CA ARG A 239 -13.49 0.64 21.37
C ARG A 239 -11.98 0.80 21.24
N GLY A 240 -11.45 0.87 20.03
CA GLY A 240 -10.04 1.16 19.76
C GLY A 240 -9.64 2.53 20.32
N PHE A 241 -10.45 3.56 20.06
CA PHE A 241 -10.23 4.92 20.54
C PHE A 241 -10.27 5.00 22.07
N ALA A 242 -11.29 4.41 22.71
CA ALA A 242 -11.38 4.35 24.17
C ALA A 242 -10.18 3.64 24.82
N ARG A 243 -9.63 2.60 24.17
CA ARG A 243 -8.42 1.91 24.61
C ARG A 243 -7.17 2.81 24.48
N GLY A 244 -7.05 3.55 23.38
CA GLY A 244 -5.96 4.52 23.17
C GLY A 244 -5.92 5.59 24.26
N LEU A 245 -7.08 6.18 24.56
CA LEU A 245 -7.28 7.10 25.70
C LEU A 245 -6.79 6.51 27.02
N ARG A 246 -7.21 5.28 27.34
CA ARG A 246 -6.80 4.61 28.60
C ARG A 246 -5.30 4.33 28.67
N ARG A 247 -4.63 4.15 27.53
CA ARG A 247 -3.20 3.87 27.43
C ARG A 247 -2.34 5.11 27.26
N TRP A 248 -2.93 6.32 27.29
CA TRP A 248 -2.25 7.58 26.96
C TRP A 248 -1.59 7.58 25.57
N LYS A 249 -2.06 6.70 24.66
CA LYS A 249 -1.65 6.63 23.26
C LYS A 249 -2.73 7.25 22.39
N ILE A 250 -3.01 8.54 22.59
CA ILE A 250 -3.98 9.30 21.79
C ILE A 250 -3.24 9.89 20.59
N ASP A 251 -2.55 9.04 19.83
CA ASP A 251 -1.97 9.47 18.58
C ASP A 251 -2.61 8.65 17.46
N HIS A 252 -3.40 9.30 16.61
CA HIS A 252 -4.00 8.68 15.44
C HIS A 252 -2.95 8.15 14.45
N PHE A 253 -1.71 8.64 14.56
CA PHE A 253 -0.55 8.14 13.82
C PHE A 253 0.05 6.86 14.43
N SER A 254 -0.30 6.50 15.67
CA SER A 254 0.17 5.25 16.24
C SER A 254 -0.35 4.05 15.45
N ASP A 255 -1.65 4.00 15.12
CA ASP A 255 -2.24 2.92 14.30
C ASP A 255 -1.73 2.94 12.85
N HIS A 256 -1.10 4.05 12.43
CA HIS A 256 -0.56 4.24 11.09
C HIS A 256 0.81 3.57 10.88
N SER A 257 1.62 3.35 11.92
CA SER A 257 2.95 2.75 11.77
C SER A 257 2.93 1.40 11.03
N ILE A 258 3.79 1.26 10.01
CA ILE A 258 3.97 0.03 9.23
C ILE A 258 4.28 -1.20 10.09
N HIS A 259 4.96 -1.02 11.23
CA HIS A 259 5.25 -2.13 12.15
C HIS A 259 3.98 -2.77 12.72
N ASN A 260 2.91 -2.00 12.97
CA ASN A 260 1.65 -2.57 13.44
C ASN A 260 0.96 -3.41 12.38
N TYR A 261 1.17 -3.10 11.09
CA TYR A 261 0.68 -3.93 9.99
C TYR A 261 1.47 -5.23 9.94
N ILE A 262 2.80 -5.17 10.02
CA ILE A 262 3.67 -6.35 10.05
C ILE A 262 3.34 -7.25 11.25
N ASP A 263 3.22 -6.68 12.46
CA ASP A 263 2.89 -7.40 13.70
C ASP A 263 1.53 -8.11 13.63
N ALA A 264 0.59 -7.59 12.85
CA ALA A 264 -0.72 -8.19 12.63
C ALA A 264 -0.69 -9.28 11.55
N ILE A 265 0.07 -9.07 10.46
CA ILE A 265 0.12 -9.98 9.30
C ILE A 265 1.00 -11.19 9.60
N LEU A 266 2.15 -11.00 10.28
CA LEU A 266 3.12 -12.05 10.57
C LEU A 266 2.51 -13.30 11.23
N PRO A 267 1.78 -13.21 12.36
CA PRO A 267 1.20 -14.39 12.98
C PRO A 267 0.18 -15.07 12.07
N ALA A 268 -0.62 -14.31 11.31
CA ALA A 268 -1.57 -14.87 10.36
C ALA A 268 -0.88 -15.61 9.20
N ALA A 269 0.21 -15.06 8.66
CA ALA A 269 1.00 -15.71 7.62
C ALA A 269 1.69 -16.98 8.13
N GLN A 270 2.13 -16.99 9.38
CA GLN A 270 2.74 -18.18 10.02
C GLN A 270 1.71 -19.28 10.28
N GLU A 271 0.50 -18.92 10.71
CA GLU A 271 -0.63 -19.83 10.87
C GLU A 271 -1.02 -20.45 9.52
N ASP A 272 -1.23 -19.63 8.48
CA ASP A 272 -1.52 -20.09 7.11
C ASP A 272 -0.42 -21.01 6.55
N ALA A 273 0.85 -20.70 6.80
CA ALA A 273 1.97 -21.58 6.42
C ALA A 273 2.01 -22.88 7.22
N SER A 274 1.57 -22.86 8.47
CA SER A 274 1.42 -24.06 9.28
C SER A 274 0.29 -24.94 8.76
N ASP A 275 -0.88 -24.38 8.50
CA ASP A 275 -2.07 -25.11 8.05
C ASP A 275 -1.82 -25.78 6.69
N ARG A 276 -1.15 -25.07 5.76
CA ARG A 276 -0.70 -25.63 4.48
C ARG A 276 0.25 -26.81 4.64
N ARG A 277 1.16 -26.80 5.62
CA ARG A 277 2.03 -27.96 5.92
C ARG A 277 1.24 -29.17 6.44
N HIS A 278 0.05 -28.95 6.98
CA HIS A 278 -0.87 -30.00 7.41
C HIS A 278 -1.90 -30.39 6.32
N GLY A 279 -1.76 -29.86 5.10
CA GLY A 279 -2.58 -30.23 3.95
C GLY A 279 -3.80 -29.35 3.71
N GLU A 280 -3.95 -28.25 4.45
CA GLU A 280 -4.99 -27.25 4.19
C GLU A 280 -4.66 -26.38 2.98
N ALA A 281 -5.70 -25.79 2.37
CA ALA A 281 -5.51 -24.86 1.26
C ALA A 281 -4.98 -23.51 1.76
N ALA A 282 -4.25 -22.80 0.91
CA ALA A 282 -3.82 -21.43 1.21
C ALA A 282 -5.04 -20.52 1.41
N THR A 283 -4.99 -19.68 2.44
CA THR A 283 -5.98 -18.61 2.64
C THR A 283 -5.95 -17.68 1.44
N LYS A 284 -7.11 -17.50 0.81
CA LYS A 284 -7.22 -16.65 -0.38
C LYS A 284 -7.56 -15.20 -0.02
N ALA A 285 -7.26 -14.30 -0.94
CA ALA A 285 -7.54 -12.88 -0.76
C ALA A 285 -9.04 -12.61 -0.61
N ASP A 286 -9.89 -13.27 -1.40
CA ASP A 286 -11.35 -13.14 -1.35
C ASP A 286 -11.97 -13.61 -0.03
N GLU A 287 -11.27 -14.41 0.77
CA GLU A 287 -11.68 -14.81 2.12
C GLU A 287 -11.47 -13.70 3.16
N LEU A 288 -10.47 -12.84 2.95
CA LEU A 288 -10.04 -11.81 3.91
C LEU A 288 -10.39 -10.38 3.48
N ALA A 289 -10.30 -10.09 2.19
CA ALA A 289 -10.53 -8.79 1.59
C ALA A 289 -12.03 -8.54 1.36
N MET A 290 -12.46 -7.32 1.63
CA MET A 290 -13.78 -6.83 1.23
C MET A 290 -13.76 -6.59 -0.28
N PRO A 291 -14.82 -6.96 -1.03
CA PRO A 291 -14.91 -6.65 -2.44
C PRO A 291 -14.76 -5.15 -2.66
N ALA A 292 -14.16 -4.78 -3.80
CA ALA A 292 -14.12 -3.39 -4.22
C ALA A 292 -15.56 -2.84 -4.27
N PRO A 293 -15.79 -1.60 -3.82
CA PRO A 293 -17.12 -1.00 -3.90
C PRO A 293 -17.57 -0.98 -5.37
N GLU A 294 -18.78 -1.47 -5.65
CA GLU A 294 -19.33 -1.40 -7.01
C GLU A 294 -19.34 0.05 -7.49
N PRO A 295 -18.97 0.31 -8.76
CA PRO A 295 -19.09 1.64 -9.33
C PRO A 295 -20.57 2.03 -9.23
N LYS A 296 -20.86 3.09 -8.47
CA LYS A 296 -22.19 3.69 -8.54
C LYS A 296 -22.36 4.13 -9.98
N GLY A 297 -23.30 3.50 -10.69
CA GLY A 297 -23.63 3.86 -12.07
C GLY A 297 -23.76 5.37 -12.20
N GLU A 298 -23.27 5.90 -13.32
CA GLU A 298 -23.41 7.32 -13.65
C GLU A 298 -24.87 7.75 -13.40
N PRO A 299 -25.11 8.95 -12.84
CA PRO A 299 -26.45 9.51 -12.90
C PRO A 299 -26.81 9.58 -14.37
N THR A 300 -27.77 8.76 -14.79
CA THR A 300 -28.32 8.82 -16.14
C THR A 300 -28.83 10.23 -16.36
N ASP A 301 -28.27 10.93 -17.34
CA ASP A 301 -28.83 12.16 -17.89
C ASP A 301 -30.23 11.84 -18.44
N SER A 302 -31.22 11.88 -17.57
CA SER A 302 -32.62 11.75 -17.93
C SER A 302 -33.48 12.47 -16.89
N GLU A 303 -33.47 13.79 -16.94
CA GLU A 303 -34.67 14.59 -16.64
C GLU A 303 -34.64 15.91 -17.45
N GLU A 304 -35.15 15.77 -18.67
CA GLU A 304 -36.01 16.71 -19.38
C GLU A 304 -35.59 18.18 -19.54
N ALA A 305 -34.95 18.43 -20.68
CA ALA A 305 -35.32 19.56 -21.52
C ALA A 305 -36.66 19.29 -22.22
N VAL A 306 -37.82 19.51 -21.59
CA VAL A 306 -39.11 19.78 -22.28
C VAL A 306 -40.05 20.63 -21.40
N ARG A 307 -40.06 21.95 -21.69
CA ARG A 307 -41.09 23.01 -21.48
C ARG A 307 -40.64 24.23 -20.71
#